data_AF-A0A7X7DKT3-F1
#
_entry.id   AF-A0A7X7DKT3-F1
#
_cell.length_a   1.000
_cell.length_b   1.000
_cell.length_c   1.000
_cell.angle_alpha   90.00
_cell.angle_beta   90.00
_cell.angle_gamma   90.00
#
_symmetry.space_group_name_H-M   'P 1'
#
loop_
_entity.id
_entity.type
_entity.pdbx_description
1 polymer ?
#
loop_
_entity_poly.entity_id
_entity_poly.type
_entity_poly.pdbx_seq_one_letter_code
_entity_poly.pdbx_strand_id
1 'polypeptide(L)'
;MNFFENKISERLGGKDFGKTTEIYKFELIKRAKAEAKKNNPNTPLIDMGVGEPDWSADNKIVEVLSREAGLPENRWYGIPEFQHVRKHVKEEKNIGKN
;
A
#
# COMPACT_ATOMS: atom_id res chain seq x y z
N MET A 1 31.99 4.89 -8.95
CA MET A 1 30.88 4.37 -8.13
C MET A 1 31.48 3.73 -6.90
N ASN A 2 31.13 4.25 -5.72
CA ASN A 2 31.72 3.87 -4.44
C ASN A 2 31.15 2.52 -3.97
N PHE A 3 31.95 1.69 -3.30
CA PHE A 3 31.52 0.36 -2.81
C PHE A 3 30.19 0.41 -2.01
N PHE A 4 30.02 1.45 -1.20
CA PHE A 4 28.81 1.66 -0.41
C PHE A 4 27.56 1.96 -1.25
N GLU A 5 27.70 2.74 -2.32
CA GLU A 5 26.58 3.05 -3.22
C GLU A 5 26.06 1.79 -3.90
N ASN A 6 26.97 0.90 -4.31
CA ASN A 6 26.60 -0.39 -4.90
C ASN A 6 25.88 -1.28 -3.89
N LYS A 7 26.36 -1.38 -2.66
CA LYS A 7 25.74 -2.21 -1.61
C LYS A 7 24.36 -1.70 -1.17
N ILE A 8 24.19 -0.39 -1.09
CA ILE A 8 22.88 0.22 -0.79
C ILE A 8 21.92 0.00 -1.96
N SER A 9 22.39 0.23 -3.20
CA SER A 9 21.59 0.02 -4.41
C SER A 9 21.13 -1.43 -4.55
N GLU A 10 22.02 -2.41 -4.37
CA GLU A 10 21.69 -3.85 -4.40
C GLU A 10 20.55 -4.23 -3.44
N ARG A 11 20.51 -3.62 -2.24
CA ARG A 11 19.46 -3.90 -1.24
C ARG A 11 18.13 -3.24 -1.56
N LEU A 12 18.17 -2.09 -2.23
CA LEU A 12 16.97 -1.32 -2.54
C LEU A 12 16.35 -1.72 -3.88
N GLY A 13 17.11 -2.33 -4.80
CA GLY A 13 16.57 -2.86 -6.07
C GLY A 13 17.53 -2.75 -7.27
N GLY A 14 18.84 -2.67 -7.03
CA GLY A 14 19.88 -2.47 -8.04
C GLY A 14 20.25 -1.00 -8.26
N LYS A 15 21.31 -0.77 -9.04
CA LYS A 15 21.87 0.57 -9.36
C LYS A 15 20.88 1.53 -10.02
N ASP A 16 19.79 0.98 -10.59
CA ASP A 16 18.75 1.70 -11.32
C ASP A 16 17.46 1.87 -10.50
N PHE A 17 17.43 1.38 -9.25
CA PHE A 17 16.27 1.53 -8.36
C PHE A 17 15.96 3.01 -8.11
N GLY A 18 14.71 3.42 -8.42
CA GLY A 18 14.25 4.80 -8.31
C GLY A 18 14.82 5.76 -9.36
N LYS A 19 15.67 5.28 -10.30
CA LYS A 19 16.19 6.06 -11.43
C LYS A 19 15.37 5.88 -12.71
N THR A 20 14.56 4.83 -12.78
CA THR A 20 13.61 4.65 -13.86
C THR A 20 12.42 5.59 -13.65
N THR A 21 12.12 6.42 -14.64
CA THR A 21 10.92 7.26 -14.69
C THR A 21 9.72 6.51 -15.25
N GLU A 22 9.75 5.17 -15.22
CA GLU A 22 8.69 4.34 -15.76
C GLU A 22 7.42 4.53 -14.94
N ILE A 23 6.39 5.08 -15.59
CA ILE A 23 5.09 5.29 -14.95
C ILE A 23 4.45 3.92 -14.77
N TYR A 24 4.14 3.58 -13.51
CA TYR A 24 3.49 2.32 -13.18
C TYR A 24 2.10 2.21 -13.83
N LYS A 25 1.74 1.03 -14.31
CA LYS A 25 0.50 0.79 -15.09
C LYS A 25 -0.78 1.31 -14.43
N PHE A 26 -0.89 1.27 -13.09
CA PHE A 26 -2.09 1.78 -12.40
C PHE A 26 -2.15 3.31 -12.37
N GLU A 27 -1.00 4.00 -12.38
CA GLU A 27 -0.94 5.46 -12.50
C GLU A 27 -1.39 5.91 -13.90
N LEU A 28 -1.02 5.14 -14.95
CA LEU A 28 -1.55 5.37 -16.30
C LEU A 28 -3.07 5.22 -16.34
N ILE A 29 -3.61 4.15 -15.75
CA ILE A 29 -5.07 3.90 -15.66
C ILE A 29 -5.77 5.02 -14.87
N LYS A 30 -5.18 5.47 -13.76
CA LYS A 30 -5.72 6.55 -12.92
C LYS A 30 -5.81 7.87 -13.68
N ARG A 31 -4.78 8.21 -14.46
CA ARG A 31 -4.76 9.42 -15.32
C ARG A 31 -5.82 9.34 -16.42
N ALA A 32 -5.88 8.21 -17.13
CA ALA A 32 -6.88 8.00 -18.18
C ALA A 32 -8.32 8.08 -17.64
N LYS A 33 -8.58 7.49 -16.46
CA LYS A 33 -9.87 7.58 -15.76
C LYS A 33 -10.22 9.03 -15.41
N ALA A 34 -9.27 9.81 -14.88
CA ALA A 34 -9.49 11.21 -14.53
C ALA A 34 -9.79 12.08 -15.77
N GLU A 35 -9.07 11.84 -16.87
CA GLU A 35 -9.30 12.52 -18.15
C GLU A 35 -10.67 12.18 -18.74
N ALA A 36 -11.05 10.89 -18.74
CA ALA A 36 -12.35 10.45 -19.21
C ALA A 36 -13.51 11.09 -18.44
N LYS A 37 -13.39 11.21 -17.10
CA LYS A 37 -14.37 11.91 -16.25
C LYS A 37 -14.44 13.41 -16.56
N LYS A 38 -13.30 14.06 -16.83
CA LYS A 38 -13.25 15.48 -17.18
C LYS A 38 -13.91 15.76 -18.54
N ASN A 39 -13.68 14.88 -19.52
CA ASN A 39 -14.20 15.05 -20.87
C ASN A 39 -15.69 14.64 -20.99
N ASN A 40 -16.20 13.81 -20.06
CA ASN A 40 -17.57 13.33 -20.06
C ASN A 40 -18.25 13.50 -18.69
N PRO A 41 -18.44 14.74 -18.19
CA PRO A 41 -18.91 14.99 -16.82
C PRO A 41 -20.34 14.49 -16.56
N ASN A 42 -21.15 14.38 -17.61
CA ASN A 42 -22.54 13.92 -17.53
C ASN A 42 -22.70 12.42 -17.75
N THR A 43 -21.62 11.70 -18.02
CA THR A 43 -21.65 10.25 -18.28
C THR A 43 -21.14 9.51 -17.05
N PRO A 44 -21.97 8.71 -16.37
CA PRO A 44 -21.53 7.89 -15.25
C PRO A 44 -20.45 6.89 -15.71
N LEU A 45 -19.26 6.96 -15.11
CA LEU A 45 -18.18 6.01 -15.36
C LEU A 45 -18.16 4.94 -14.27
N ILE A 46 -18.39 3.69 -14.64
CA ILE A 46 -18.26 2.53 -13.75
C ILE A 46 -16.78 2.15 -13.68
N ASP A 47 -16.15 2.31 -12.52
CA ASP A 47 -14.75 1.93 -12.30
C ASP A 47 -14.65 0.55 -11.65
N MET A 48 -14.21 -0.43 -12.42
CA MET A 48 -13.87 -1.78 -11.96
C MET A 48 -12.34 -2.03 -12.01
N GLY A 49 -11.55 -0.96 -12.06
CA GLY A 49 -10.11 -0.99 -12.30
C GLY A 49 -9.28 -1.29 -11.05
N VAL A 50 -8.65 -0.26 -10.49
CA VAL A 50 -7.56 -0.42 -9.49
C VAL A 50 -8.06 -0.98 -8.15
N GLY A 51 -9.36 -0.86 -7.85
CA GLY A 51 -9.93 -1.26 -6.57
C GLY A 51 -9.51 -0.31 -5.45
N GLU A 52 -9.53 1.01 -5.71
CA GLU A 52 -9.24 2.00 -4.67
C GLU A 52 -10.25 1.83 -3.52
N PRO A 53 -9.79 1.70 -2.27
CA PRO A 53 -10.69 1.55 -1.13
C PRO A 53 -11.41 2.87 -0.87
N ASP A 54 -12.60 3.00 -1.44
CA ASP A 54 -13.42 4.21 -1.33
C ASP A 54 -14.23 4.27 -0.02
N TRP A 55 -14.20 3.21 0.80
CA TRP A 55 -14.90 3.13 2.08
C TRP A 55 -13.96 3.31 3.27
N SER A 56 -14.46 4.00 4.28
CA SER A 56 -13.80 4.07 5.58
C SER A 56 -13.67 2.68 6.20
N ALA A 57 -12.60 2.47 6.95
CA ALA A 57 -12.47 1.30 7.80
C ALA A 57 -13.59 1.28 8.85
N ASP A 58 -13.86 0.10 9.41
CA ASP A 58 -14.82 -0.06 10.52
C ASP A 58 -14.50 0.93 11.65
N ASN A 59 -15.54 1.57 12.20
CA ASN A 59 -15.40 2.59 13.24
C ASN A 59 -14.58 2.12 14.44
N LYS A 60 -14.67 0.84 14.82
CA LYS A 60 -13.88 0.28 15.93
C LYS A 60 -12.38 0.32 15.64
N ILE A 61 -12.00 0.09 14.38
CA ILE A 61 -10.60 0.17 13.95
C ILE A 61 -10.12 1.63 13.98
N VAL A 62 -10.94 2.54 13.48
CA VAL A 62 -10.61 3.99 13.48
C VAL A 62 -10.42 4.51 14.90
N GLU A 63 -11.31 4.14 15.82
CA GLU A 63 -11.25 4.54 17.23
C GLU A 63 -9.97 4.03 17.90
N VAL A 64 -9.65 2.73 17.74
CA VAL A 64 -8.44 2.14 18.31
C VAL A 64 -7.20 2.82 17.75
N LEU A 65 -7.08 2.95 16.42
CA LEU A 65 -5.92 3.58 15.80
C LEU A 65 -5.73 5.03 16.25
N SER A 66 -6.82 5.79 16.38
CA SER A 66 -6.76 7.18 16.84
C SER A 66 -6.25 7.28 18.28
N ARG A 67 -6.68 6.38 19.17
CA ARG A 67 -6.23 6.33 20.55
C ARG A 67 -4.75 5.92 20.65
N GLU A 68 -4.38 4.83 19.98
CA GLU A 68 -3.01 4.27 20.01
C GLU A 68 -1.97 5.26 19.46
N ALA A 69 -2.33 6.09 18.48
CA ALA A 69 -1.44 7.10 17.89
C ALA A 69 -0.96 8.18 18.88
N GLY A 70 -1.69 8.39 19.98
CA GLY A 70 -1.34 9.37 21.02
C GLY A 70 -0.40 8.84 22.11
N LEU A 71 -0.17 7.53 22.18
CA LEU A 71 0.57 6.91 23.28
C LEU A 71 2.09 7.04 23.08
N PRO A 72 2.85 7.58 24.07
CA PRO A 72 4.30 7.71 23.99
C PRO A 72 5.05 6.39 23.74
N GLU A 73 4.53 5.29 24.27
CA GLU A 73 5.05 3.93 24.09
C GLU A 73 4.99 3.45 22.63
N ASN A 74 4.03 3.94 21.84
CA ASN A 74 3.85 3.57 20.43
C ASN A 74 4.73 4.39 19.45
N ARG A 75 5.66 5.21 19.95
CA ARG A 75 6.57 6.01 19.10
C ARG A 75 7.73 5.22 18.50
N TRP A 76 7.97 4.01 18.98
CA TRP A 76 9.13 3.19 18.58
C TRP A 76 8.76 2.15 17.51
N TYR A 77 9.78 1.53 16.93
CA TYR A 77 9.61 0.66 15.77
C TYR A 77 8.97 -0.68 16.10
N GLY A 78 7.70 -0.82 15.72
CA GLY A 78 6.99 -2.09 15.67
C GLY A 78 6.61 -2.66 17.04
N ILE A 79 5.42 -3.22 17.11
CA ILE A 79 4.89 -3.83 18.34
C ILE A 79 4.98 -5.35 18.17
N PRO A 80 5.72 -6.09 19.04
CA PRO A 80 5.95 -7.54 18.93
C PRO A 80 4.69 -8.38 18.73
N GLU A 81 3.56 -7.91 19.24
CA GLU A 81 2.24 -8.50 19.19
C GLU A 81 1.73 -8.61 17.73
N PHE A 82 2.08 -7.67 16.84
CA PHE A 82 1.74 -7.78 15.41
C PHE A 82 2.42 -8.97 14.72
N GLN A 83 3.59 -9.41 15.21
CA GLN A 83 4.26 -10.60 14.66
C GLN A 83 3.52 -11.89 15.05
N HIS A 84 2.81 -11.91 16.17
CA HIS A 84 2.02 -13.06 16.63
C HIS A 84 0.70 -13.19 15.85
N VAL A 85 0.04 -12.07 15.56
CA VAL A 85 -1.16 -12.03 14.70
C VAL A 85 -0.84 -12.50 13.27
N ARG A 86 0.34 -12.14 12.74
CA ARG A 86 0.78 -12.55 11.40
C ARG A 86 0.86 -14.07 11.22
N LYS A 87 1.12 -14.85 12.29
CA LYS A 87 1.17 -16.32 12.22
C LYS A 87 -0.23 -16.92 12.00
N HIS A 88 -1.23 -16.45 12.73
CA HIS A 88 -2.61 -16.91 12.63
C HIS A 88 -3.22 -16.64 11.25
N VAL A 89 -2.99 -15.45 10.68
CA VAL A 89 -3.50 -15.10 9.34
C VAL A 89 -2.87 -15.96 8.23
N LYS A 90 -1.63 -16.44 8.41
CA LYS A 90 -0.98 -17.34 7.45
C LYS A 90 -1.54 -18.76 7.52
N GLU A 91 -1.91 -19.22 8.71
CA GLU A 91 -2.52 -20.53 8.92
C GLU A 91 -3.91 -20.60 8.29
N GLU A 92 -4.76 -19.58 8.48
CA GLU A 92 -6.08 -19.51 7.84
C GLU A 92 -6.02 -19.48 6.31
N LYS A 93 -5.03 -18.79 5.73
CA LYS A 93 -4.85 -18.73 4.26
C LYS A 93 -4.31 -20.02 3.65
N ASN A 94 -3.84 -20.98 4.44
CA ASN A 94 -3.39 -22.30 3.97
C ASN A 94 -4.49 -23.38 4.02
N ILE A 95 -5.65 -23.09 4.63
CA ILE A 95 -6.76 -24.06 4.78
C ILE A 95 -7.53 -24.29 3.46
N GLY A 96 -7.28 -23.48 2.42
CA GLY A 96 -7.94 -23.60 1.10
C GLY A 96 -7.07 -24.12 -0.05
N LYS A 97 -5.94 -24.78 0.24
CA LYS A 97 -5.00 -25.30 -0.79
C LYS A 97 -4.79 -26.83 -0.76
N ASN A 98 -5.86 -27.58 -0.49
CA ASN A 98 -5.90 -29.02 -0.77
C ASN A 98 -6.94 -29.32 -1.85
#